data_AF-A0A7K1AAB5-F1
#
_entry.id   AF-A0A7K1AAB5-F1
#
_cell.length_a   1.000
_cell.length_b   1.000
_cell.length_c   1.000
_cell.angle_alpha   90.00
_cell.angle_beta   90.00
_cell.angle_gamma   90.00
#
_symmetry.space_group_name_H-M   'P 1'
#
loop_
_entity.id
_entity.type
_entity.pdbx_description
1 polymer ?
#
loop_
_entity_poly.entity_id
_entity_poly.type
_entity_poly.pdbx_seq_one_letter_code
_entity_poly.pdbx_strand_id
1 'polypeptide(L)'
;MTITSPFQRFNTAPKASGLYDPSRDRDACGLAMVATLRGTAGHDIVETAMTALRNLEHRGAVGSDAGTGDGAGILSQLPDRFLRSVAGFELPEVGAYAAGIVFIHQDESIDTFKASFETLAEEEGLRVLGWREVPIRPEVLGD
;
A
#
# COMPACT_ATOMS: atom_id res chain seq x y z
N MET A 1 -27.09 33.92 -9.26
CA MET A 1 -26.40 32.61 -9.25
C MET A 1 -25.43 32.60 -10.41
N THR A 2 -24.13 32.60 -10.15
CA THR A 2 -23.10 32.51 -11.20
C THR A 2 -23.12 31.09 -11.77
N ILE A 3 -23.42 30.99 -13.06
CA ILE A 3 -23.42 29.73 -13.81
C ILE A 3 -21.95 29.32 -13.98
N THR A 4 -21.54 28.31 -13.23
CA THR A 4 -20.22 27.70 -13.36
C THR A 4 -20.12 27.03 -14.72
N SER A 5 -19.08 27.36 -15.49
CA SER A 5 -18.86 26.78 -16.82
C SER A 5 -18.65 25.26 -16.72
N PRO A 6 -19.21 24.44 -17.63
CA PRO A 6 -18.95 23.00 -17.67
C PRO A 6 -17.48 22.66 -17.99
N PHE A 7 -16.69 23.64 -18.45
CA PHE A 7 -15.26 23.52 -18.67
C PHE A 7 -14.42 23.96 -17.47
N GLN A 8 -15.06 24.42 -16.39
CA GLN A 8 -14.37 24.78 -15.16
C GLN A 8 -14.02 23.50 -14.39
N ARG A 9 -12.73 23.22 -14.26
CA ARG A 9 -12.25 22.06 -13.50
C ARG A 9 -12.67 22.20 -12.03
N PHE A 10 -13.30 21.17 -11.49
CA PHE A 10 -13.44 21.02 -10.05
C PHE A 10 -12.04 20.81 -9.48
N ASN A 11 -11.55 21.80 -8.74
CA ASN A 11 -10.27 21.76 -8.07
C ASN A 11 -10.45 22.32 -6.65
N THR A 12 -9.86 21.66 -5.65
CA THR A 12 -9.82 22.10 -4.24
C THR A 12 -8.74 23.15 -4.00
N ALA A 13 -7.88 23.41 -4.99
CA ALA A 13 -6.85 24.43 -4.93
C ALA A 13 -7.43 25.84 -4.69
N PRO A 14 -6.73 26.70 -3.94
CA PRO A 14 -7.14 28.08 -3.73
C PRO A 14 -7.25 28.84 -5.05
N LYS A 15 -8.01 29.94 -5.06
CA LYS A 15 -8.03 30.86 -6.21
C LYS A 15 -6.66 31.50 -6.37
N ALA A 16 -6.31 31.86 -7.62
CA ALA A 16 -5.08 32.60 -7.91
C ALA A 16 -4.95 33.83 -7.00
N SER A 17 -3.80 33.98 -6.34
CA SER A 17 -3.54 35.06 -5.38
C SER A 17 -2.04 35.34 -5.32
N GLY A 18 -1.64 36.59 -5.51
CA GLY A 18 -0.22 36.97 -5.60
C GLY A 18 0.48 36.23 -6.76
N LEU A 19 1.62 35.59 -6.47
CA LEU A 19 2.38 34.79 -7.45
C LEU A 19 1.86 33.36 -7.62
N TYR A 20 0.84 32.95 -6.86
CA TYR A 20 0.25 31.61 -6.97
C TYR A 20 -0.69 31.54 -8.18
N ASP A 21 -0.36 30.66 -9.12
CA ASP A 21 -1.17 30.31 -10.28
C ASP A 21 -1.63 28.85 -10.18
N PRO A 22 -2.92 28.59 -9.89
CA PRO A 22 -3.48 27.24 -9.75
C PRO A 22 -3.32 26.39 -11.03
N SER A 23 -3.11 27.01 -12.20
CA SER A 23 -2.87 26.27 -13.45
C SER A 23 -1.48 25.62 -13.50
N ARG A 24 -0.57 26.09 -12.65
CA ARG A 24 0.80 25.57 -12.49
C ARG A 24 0.93 24.62 -11.30
N ASP A 25 -0.16 24.44 -10.54
CA ASP A 25 -0.18 23.52 -9.42
C ASP A 25 -0.15 22.06 -9.92
N ARG A 26 0.81 21.29 -9.43
CA ARG A 26 1.05 19.91 -9.87
C ARG A 26 1.11 19.03 -8.63
N ASP A 27 0.05 18.26 -8.44
CA ASP A 27 -0.01 17.26 -7.38
C ASP A 27 0.81 16.03 -7.78
N ALA A 28 1.79 15.67 -6.95
CA ALA A 28 2.87 14.74 -7.27
C ALA A 28 2.60 13.30 -6.80
N CYS A 29 1.34 12.86 -6.83
CA CYS A 29 1.00 11.47 -6.48
C CYS A 29 0.33 10.76 -7.67
N GLY A 30 0.95 9.67 -8.14
CA GLY A 30 0.39 8.75 -9.12
C GLY A 30 -0.52 7.71 -8.45
N LEU A 31 -1.70 7.46 -9.01
CA LEU A 31 -2.57 6.35 -8.61
C LEU A 31 -2.95 5.56 -9.87
N ALA A 32 -2.96 4.23 -9.74
CA ALA A 32 -3.54 3.34 -10.73
C ALA A 32 -4.43 2.30 -10.04
N MET A 33 -5.44 1.83 -10.76
CA MET A 33 -6.31 0.74 -10.34
C MET A 33 -6.39 -0.28 -11.47
N VAL A 34 -6.25 -1.56 -11.12
CA VAL A 34 -6.40 -2.67 -12.04
C VAL A 34 -7.51 -3.56 -11.52
N ALA A 35 -8.46 -3.90 -12.39
CA ALA A 35 -9.54 -4.82 -12.08
C ALA A 35 -9.80 -5.71 -13.30
N THR A 36 -10.33 -6.91 -13.07
CA THR A 36 -10.76 -7.81 -14.16
C THR A 36 -12.23 -8.16 -13.98
N LEU A 37 -12.91 -8.41 -15.09
CA LEU A 37 -14.31 -8.86 -15.10
C LEU A 37 -14.45 -10.38 -14.98
N ARG A 38 -13.34 -11.12 -14.82
CA ARG A 38 -13.33 -12.59 -14.82
C ARG A 38 -13.98 -13.20 -13.57
N GLY A 39 -14.03 -12.46 -12.47
CA GLY A 39 -14.59 -12.94 -11.21
C GLY A 39 -13.74 -13.99 -10.48
N THR A 40 -12.54 -14.30 -10.98
CA THR A 40 -11.59 -15.22 -10.33
C THR A 40 -10.26 -14.54 -10.09
N ALA A 41 -9.58 -14.88 -9.00
CA ALA A 41 -8.23 -14.38 -8.72
C ALA A 41 -7.21 -14.83 -9.77
N GLY A 42 -6.23 -13.98 -10.07
CA GLY A 42 -5.16 -14.24 -11.03
C GLY A 42 -3.92 -13.38 -10.75
N HIS A 43 -2.73 -13.95 -10.96
CA HIS A 43 -1.46 -13.25 -10.73
C HIS A 43 -1.19 -12.16 -11.77
N ASP A 44 -1.80 -12.25 -12.95
CA ASP A 44 -1.74 -11.26 -14.03
C ASP A 44 -2.19 -9.86 -13.58
N ILE A 45 -3.11 -9.77 -12.62
CA ILE A 45 -3.54 -8.49 -12.02
C ILE A 45 -2.39 -7.84 -11.25
N VAL A 46 -1.61 -8.64 -10.52
CA VAL A 46 -0.44 -8.15 -9.76
C VAL A 46 0.64 -7.68 -10.74
N GLU A 47 0.94 -8.45 -11.78
CA GLU A 47 1.92 -8.05 -12.82
C GLU A 47 1.51 -6.74 -13.52
N THR A 48 0.22 -6.58 -13.81
CA THR A 48 -0.32 -5.36 -14.40
C THR A 48 -0.21 -4.18 -13.42
N ALA A 49 -0.51 -4.37 -12.14
CA ALA A 49 -0.36 -3.34 -11.12
C ALA A 49 1.11 -2.92 -10.95
N MET A 50 2.04 -3.86 -10.97
CA MET A 50 3.48 -3.57 -10.93
C MET A 50 3.94 -2.78 -12.17
N THR A 51 3.41 -3.11 -13.35
CA THR A 51 3.68 -2.34 -14.57
C THR A 51 3.12 -0.92 -14.48
N ALA A 52 1.92 -0.76 -13.92
CA ALA A 52 1.33 0.55 -13.70
C ALA A 52 2.17 1.40 -12.73
N LEU A 53 2.63 0.82 -11.61
CA LEU A 53 3.52 1.53 -10.68
C LEU A 53 4.80 2.03 -11.34
N ARG A 54 5.48 1.19 -12.14
CA ARG A 54 6.67 1.63 -12.90
C ARG A 54 6.37 2.76 -13.87
N ASN A 55 5.20 2.76 -14.49
CA ASN A 55 4.78 3.83 -15.39
C ASN A 55 4.44 5.13 -14.64
N LEU A 56 4.17 5.07 -13.34
CA LEU A 56 3.91 6.23 -12.49
C LEU A 56 5.19 6.87 -11.91
N GLU A 57 6.37 6.31 -12.18
CA GLU A 57 7.66 6.79 -11.67
C GLU A 57 7.89 8.29 -11.96
N HIS A 58 7.51 8.76 -13.15
CA HIS A 58 7.62 10.17 -13.53
C HIS A 58 6.77 11.13 -12.67
N ARG A 59 5.88 10.58 -11.84
CA ARG A 59 5.08 11.32 -10.86
C ARG A 59 5.54 11.08 -9.43
N GLY A 60 6.48 10.17 -9.18
CA GLY A 60 7.04 9.94 -7.86
C GLY A 60 8.01 11.06 -7.47
N ALA A 61 8.03 11.40 -6.19
CA ALA A 61 9.12 12.18 -5.62
C ALA A 61 10.32 11.24 -5.42
N VAL A 62 11.45 11.64 -5.98
CA VAL A 62 12.73 10.93 -5.89
C VAL A 62 13.59 11.66 -4.85
N GLY A 63 14.21 10.90 -3.96
CA GLY A 63 15.15 11.43 -2.97
C GLY A 63 16.42 12.01 -3.59
N SER A 64 17.33 12.50 -2.75
CA SER A 64 18.61 13.06 -3.23
C SER A 64 19.59 12.02 -3.79
N ASP A 65 19.37 10.75 -3.48
CA ASP A 65 20.22 9.61 -3.80
C ASP A 65 19.46 8.53 -4.59
N ALA A 66 20.22 7.71 -5.32
CA ALA A 66 19.64 6.66 -6.15
C ALA A 66 19.12 5.51 -5.26
N GLY A 67 17.83 5.18 -5.38
CA GLY A 67 17.18 4.14 -4.57
C GLY A 67 16.24 4.68 -3.51
N THR A 68 16.27 5.99 -3.24
CA THR A 68 15.32 6.64 -2.31
C THR A 68 14.14 7.23 -3.06
N GLY A 69 12.94 6.92 -2.58
CA GLY A 69 11.69 7.55 -3.00
C GLY A 69 10.74 7.69 -1.81
N ASP A 70 9.78 8.60 -1.92
CA ASP A 70 8.86 8.91 -0.80
C ASP A 70 7.95 7.73 -0.42
N GLY A 71 7.67 6.84 -1.37
CA GLY A 71 6.94 5.60 -1.13
C GLY A 71 6.21 5.07 -2.35
N ALA A 72 6.10 3.74 -2.43
CA ALA A 72 5.30 3.03 -3.43
C ALA A 72 4.71 1.76 -2.80
N GLY A 73 3.54 1.33 -3.30
CA GLY A 73 2.90 0.13 -2.80
C GLY A 73 1.70 -0.31 -3.63
N ILE A 74 1.28 -1.55 -3.43
CA ILE A 74 0.02 -2.08 -3.96
C ILE A 74 -0.86 -2.55 -2.81
N LEU A 75 -2.17 -2.35 -2.96
CA LEU A 75 -3.19 -3.00 -2.13
C LEU A 75 -3.86 -4.08 -2.98
N SER A 76 -4.06 -5.27 -2.40
CA SER A 76 -4.69 -6.39 -3.07
C SER A 76 -5.67 -7.11 -2.15
N GLN A 77 -6.51 -7.97 -2.73
CA GLN A 77 -7.30 -8.93 -1.97
C GLN A 77 -6.38 -9.92 -1.25
N LEU A 78 -6.85 -10.50 -0.14
CA LEU A 78 -6.12 -11.52 0.62
C LEU A 78 -5.72 -12.69 -0.30
N PRO A 79 -4.41 -12.89 -0.59
CA PRO A 79 -3.98 -13.87 -1.56
C PRO A 79 -3.88 -15.27 -0.92
N ASP A 80 -5.03 -15.89 -0.62
CA ASP A 80 -5.14 -17.14 0.15
C ASP A 80 -4.21 -18.26 -0.33
N ARG A 81 -4.24 -18.56 -1.64
CA ARG A 81 -3.38 -19.60 -2.23
C ARG A 81 -1.89 -19.36 -1.96
N PHE A 82 -1.45 -18.10 -2.01
CA PHE A 82 -0.07 -17.74 -1.72
C PHE A 82 0.22 -17.90 -0.23
N LEU A 83 -0.63 -17.35 0.65
CA LEU A 83 -0.44 -17.43 2.10
C LEU A 83 -0.38 -18.88 2.59
N ARG A 84 -1.26 -19.76 2.12
CA ARG A 84 -1.20 -21.20 2.45
C ARG A 84 0.13 -21.84 2.07
N SER A 85 0.74 -21.41 0.97
CA SER A 85 2.02 -21.96 0.50
C SER A 85 3.23 -21.48 1.31
N VAL A 86 3.11 -20.37 2.06
CA VAL A 86 4.25 -19.74 2.75
C VAL A 86 4.06 -19.53 4.25
N ALA A 87 2.87 -19.76 4.81
CA ALA A 87 2.57 -19.50 6.22
C ALA A 87 3.38 -20.39 7.17
N GLY A 88 3.61 -21.66 6.79
CA GLY A 88 4.26 -22.65 7.66
C GLY A 88 3.35 -23.20 8.77
N PHE A 89 2.07 -22.84 8.78
CA PHE A 89 1.03 -23.34 9.67
C PHE A 89 -0.33 -23.40 8.95
N GLU A 90 -1.28 -24.12 9.53
CA GLU A 90 -2.62 -24.27 8.96
C GLU A 90 -3.43 -22.97 9.06
N LEU A 91 -4.01 -22.56 7.93
CA LEU A 91 -4.91 -21.42 7.86
C LEU A 91 -6.37 -21.90 7.81
N PRO A 92 -7.28 -21.29 8.59
CA PRO A 92 -8.72 -21.48 8.45
C PRO A 92 -9.22 -21.21 7.03
N GLU A 93 -10.47 -21.56 6.76
CA GLU A 93 -11.14 -21.24 5.49
C GLU A 93 -11.13 -19.73 5.19
N VAL A 94 -11.16 -19.39 3.90
CA VAL A 94 -11.23 -17.98 3.47
C VAL A 94 -12.43 -17.28 4.11
N GLY A 95 -12.20 -16.11 4.71
CA GLY A 95 -13.20 -15.36 5.47
C GLY A 95 -13.24 -15.69 6.96
N ALA A 96 -12.57 -16.75 7.41
CA ALA A 96 -12.39 -17.09 8.82
C ALA A 96 -11.00 -16.74 9.37
N TYR A 97 -10.15 -16.09 8.56
CA TYR A 97 -8.85 -15.58 8.99
C TYR A 97 -8.52 -14.26 8.29
N ALA A 98 -7.63 -13.50 8.91
CA ALA A 98 -7.04 -12.28 8.36
C ALA A 98 -5.51 -12.39 8.36
N ALA A 99 -4.86 -11.64 7.49
CA ALA A 99 -3.41 -11.44 7.50
C ALA A 99 -3.12 -9.96 7.30
N GLY A 100 -2.06 -9.48 7.94
CA GLY A 100 -1.61 -8.10 7.87
C GLY A 100 -0.09 -8.00 7.90
N ILE A 101 0.41 -6.83 7.53
CA ILE A 101 1.82 -6.48 7.65
C ILE A 101 1.94 -5.54 8.84
N VAL A 102 2.90 -5.81 9.73
CA VAL A 102 3.21 -4.92 10.84
C VAL A 102 4.65 -4.49 10.73
N PHE A 103 4.90 -3.19 10.92
CA PHE A 103 6.23 -2.64 11.09
C PHE A 103 6.46 -2.41 12.57
N ILE A 104 7.60 -2.90 13.05
CA ILE A 104 8.04 -2.80 14.43
C ILE A 104 9.17 -1.78 14.53
N HIS A 105 9.30 -1.13 15.68
CA HIS A 105 10.43 -0.24 15.91
C HIS A 105 11.72 -1.06 16.01
N GLN A 106 12.84 -0.55 15.47
CA GLN A 106 14.11 -1.32 15.42
C GLN A 106 14.65 -1.68 16.81
N ASP A 107 14.42 -0.81 17.79
CA ASP A 107 14.85 -1.00 19.18
C ASP A 107 13.91 -1.88 20.01
N GLU A 108 12.76 -2.28 19.45
CA GLU A 108 11.79 -3.11 20.16
C GLU A 108 12.14 -4.60 19.99
N SER A 109 12.13 -5.35 21.10
CA SER A 109 12.26 -6.80 21.04
C SER A 109 11.07 -7.41 20.30
N ILE A 110 11.35 -8.18 19.25
CA ILE A 110 10.32 -8.90 18.48
C ILE A 110 9.43 -9.75 19.40
N ASP A 111 10.02 -10.41 20.39
CA ASP A 111 9.27 -11.28 21.30
C ASP A 111 8.35 -10.47 22.22
N THR A 112 8.80 -9.31 22.70
CA THR A 112 8.00 -8.39 23.50
C THR A 112 6.84 -7.80 22.68
N PHE A 113 7.11 -7.40 21.44
CA PHE A 113 6.10 -6.91 20.51
C PHE A 113 5.03 -7.98 20.27
N LYS A 114 5.44 -9.21 19.93
CA LYS A 114 4.53 -10.33 19.67
C LYS A 114 3.65 -10.64 20.88
N ALA A 115 4.22 -10.70 22.08
CA ALA A 115 3.46 -10.95 23.31
C ALA A 115 2.43 -9.84 23.59
N SER A 116 2.79 -8.58 23.35
CA SER A 116 1.89 -7.44 23.54
C SER A 116 0.76 -7.45 22.49
N PHE A 117 1.08 -7.79 21.24
CA PHE A 117 0.08 -7.94 20.18
C PHE A 117 -0.87 -9.11 20.44
N GLU A 118 -0.35 -10.25 20.91
CA GLU A 118 -1.16 -11.41 21.27
C GLU A 118 -2.13 -11.09 22.42
N THR A 119 -1.67 -10.34 23.43
CA THR A 119 -2.54 -9.86 24.52
C THR A 119 -3.69 -9.01 23.98
N LEU A 120 -3.40 -8.04 23.11
CA LEU A 120 -4.43 -7.20 22.48
C LEU A 120 -5.39 -8.01 21.61
N ALA A 121 -4.88 -9.00 20.87
CA ALA A 121 -5.72 -9.88 20.07
C ALA A 121 -6.68 -10.67 20.94
N GLU A 122 -6.22 -11.22 22.07
CA GLU A 122 -7.05 -11.94 23.03
C GLU A 122 -8.13 -11.04 23.65
N GLU A 123 -7.79 -9.79 24.01
CA GLU A 123 -8.73 -8.79 24.53
C GLU A 123 -9.86 -8.48 23.53
N GLU A 124 -9.54 -8.49 22.23
CA GLU A 124 -10.50 -8.31 21.13
C GLU A 124 -11.20 -9.62 20.69
N GLY A 125 -10.98 -10.73 21.41
CA GLY A 125 -11.58 -12.03 21.11
C GLY A 125 -11.03 -12.69 19.84
N LEU A 126 -9.84 -12.30 19.43
CA LEU A 126 -9.10 -12.84 18.28
C LEU A 126 -8.02 -13.82 18.75
N ARG A 127 -7.54 -14.65 17.82
CA ARG A 127 -6.42 -15.56 18.05
C ARG A 127 -5.34 -15.32 17.00
N VAL A 128 -4.12 -15.06 17.44
CA VAL A 128 -2.95 -15.03 16.55
C VAL A 128 -2.63 -16.45 16.12
N LEU A 129 -2.68 -16.71 14.81
CA LEU A 129 -2.42 -18.03 14.24
C LEU A 129 -0.92 -18.32 14.08
N GLY A 130 -0.14 -17.27 13.86
CA GLY A 130 1.30 -17.36 13.71
C GLY A 130 1.88 -16.10 13.10
N TRP A 131 3.21 -16.04 13.15
CA TRP A 131 4.00 -14.92 12.64
C TRP A 131 4.85 -15.41 11.47
N ARG A 132 4.97 -14.57 10.44
CA ARG A 132 5.83 -14.83 9.30
C ARG A 132 6.72 -13.64 9.03
N GLU A 133 8.01 -13.87 8.99
CA GLU A 133 8.97 -12.87 8.52
C GLU A 133 8.80 -12.66 7.02
N VAL A 134 8.65 -11.39 6.60
CA VAL A 134 8.50 -11.04 5.20
C VAL A 134 9.88 -10.97 4.56
N PRO A 135 10.17 -11.74 3.50
CA PRO A 135 11.44 -11.63 2.81
C PRO A 135 11.59 -10.24 2.19
N ILE A 136 12.68 -9.57 2.53
CA ILE A 136 13.04 -8.23 2.03
C ILE A 136 14.41 -8.27 1.35
N ARG A 137 14.71 -7.22 0.58
CA ARG A 137 15.99 -6.99 -0.08
C ARG A 137 16.47 -5.57 0.21
N PRO A 138 17.03 -5.29 1.40
CA PRO A 138 17.44 -3.95 1.80
C PRO A 138 18.49 -3.33 0.87
N GLU A 139 19.27 -4.17 0.17
CA GLU A 139 20.33 -3.74 -0.74
C GLU A 139 19.86 -2.97 -1.99
N VAL A 140 18.55 -2.82 -2.20
CA VAL A 140 17.98 -2.01 -3.29
C VAL A 140 17.49 -0.64 -2.81
N LEU A 141 17.54 -0.37 -1.51
CA LEU A 141 17.17 0.92 -0.93
C LEU A 141 18.33 1.90 -1.07
N GLY A 142 18.03 3.19 -1.09
CA GLY A 142 19.03 4.26 -0.97
C GLY A 142 19.73 4.26 0.40
N ASP A 143 20.77 5.09 0.53
CA ASP A 143 21.70 5.12 1.68
C ASP A 143 21.14 5.86 2.92
#